data_AF-A0A9P0PW44-F1
#
_entry.id   AF-A0A9P0PW44-F1
#
_cell.length_a   1.000
_cell.length_b   1.000
_cell.length_c   1.000
_cell.angle_alpha   90.00
_cell.angle_beta   90.00
_cell.angle_gamma   90.00
#
_symmetry.space_group_name_H-M   'P 1'
#
loop_
_entity.id
_entity.type
_entity.pdbx_description
1 polymer ?
#
loop_
_entity_poly.entity_id
_entity_poly.type
_entity_poly.pdbx_seq_one_letter_code
_entity_poly.pdbx_strand_id
1 'polypeptide(L)' 'MRTYKRQTQRGTTSQDLMQRADAGAVIAEGRKLKTVARELEICQTTLQRYVKKIRSGRTATVGYRSRV' A
#
# COMPACT_ATOMS: atom_id res chain seq x y z
N MET A 1 23.95 1.65 23.39
CA MET A 1 22.67 1.31 22.74
C MET A 1 22.71 1.80 21.29
N ARG A 2 22.57 0.92 20.28
CA ARG A 2 22.71 1.29 18.85
C ARG A 2 21.37 1.81 18.31
N THR A 3 21.32 3.09 17.93
CA THR A 3 20.13 3.70 17.31
C THR A 3 20.25 3.62 15.79
N TYR A 4 19.33 2.89 15.15
CA TYR A 4 19.25 2.82 13.69
C TYR A 4 18.29 3.88 13.18
N LYS A 5 18.78 4.88 12.46
CA LYS A 5 17.93 5.78 11.67
C LYS A 5 17.49 5.05 10.41
N ARG A 6 16.18 4.99 10.16
CA ARG A 6 15.65 4.41 8.92
C ARG A 6 16.05 5.31 7.75
N GLN A 7 16.67 4.72 6.72
CA GLN A 7 17.00 5.45 5.49
C GLN A 7 15.79 5.70 4.59
N THR A 8 14.70 4.94 4.77
CA THR A 8 13.52 5.02 3.90
C THR A 8 12.23 5.10 4.70
N GLN A 9 11.24 5.81 4.18
CA GLN A 9 9.88 5.87 4.74
C GLN A 9 9.04 4.61 4.42
N ARG A 10 9.67 3.46 4.17
CA ARG A 10 8.92 2.23 3.86
C ARG A 10 8.09 1.84 5.09
N GLY A 11 6.78 1.73 4.90
CA GLY A 11 5.82 1.36 5.95
C GLY A 11 5.21 2.53 6.73
N THR A 12 5.38 3.79 6.30
CA THR A 12 4.61 4.94 6.81
C THR A 12 3.21 5.04 6.19
N THR A 13 2.94 4.27 5.14
CA THR A 13 1.66 4.28 4.43
C THR A 13 0.56 3.74 5.34
N SER A 14 -0.42 4.58 5.68
CA SER A 14 -1.57 4.16 6.49
C SER A 14 -2.46 3.21 5.70
N GLN A 15 -3.11 2.29 6.42
CA GLN A 15 -4.04 1.32 5.80
C GLN A 15 -5.19 2.05 5.09
N ASP A 16 -5.69 3.14 5.68
CA ASP A 16 -6.76 3.97 5.10
C ASP A 16 -6.38 4.56 3.73
N LEU A 17 -5.14 5.03 3.58
CA LEU A 17 -4.64 5.61 2.32
C LEU A 17 -4.58 4.53 1.23
N MET A 18 -4.13 3.32 1.59
CA MET A 18 -4.10 2.17 0.69
C MET A 18 -5.52 1.70 0.31
N GLN A 19 -6.45 1.73 1.27
CA GLN A 19 -7.84 1.33 1.03
C GLN A 19 -8.55 2.32 0.10
N ARG A 20 -8.35 3.64 0.29
CA ARG A 20 -8.86 4.67 -0.63
C ARG A 20 -8.25 4.56 -2.03
N ALA A 21 -6.94 4.32 -2.11
CA ALA A 21 -6.23 4.13 -3.38
C ALA A 21 -6.79 2.94 -4.18
N ASP A 22 -7.06 1.82 -3.50
CA ASP A 22 -7.53 0.59 -4.14
C ASP A 22 -9.02 0.64 -4.48
N ALA A 23 -9.87 0.92 -3.48
CA ALA A 23 -11.32 0.88 -3.62
C ALA A 23 -11.86 1.98 -4.53
N GLY A 24 -11.34 3.20 -4.42
CA GLY A 24 -11.82 4.35 -5.20
C GLY A 24 -11.23 4.39 -6.62
N ALA A 25 -9.89 4.36 -6.73
CA ALA A 25 -9.25 4.71 -7.99
C ALA A 25 -8.93 3.51 -8.90
N VAL A 26 -8.49 2.37 -8.33
CA VAL A 26 -7.98 1.24 -9.12
C VAL A 26 -9.07 0.22 -9.44
N ILE A 27 -9.94 -0.10 -8.47
CA ILE A 27 -11.01 -1.09 -8.66
C ILE A 27 -12.25 -0.46 -9.28
N ALA A 28 -12.75 0.67 -8.75
CA ALA A 28 -13.98 1.29 -9.25
C ALA A 28 -13.78 2.08 -10.55
N GLU A 29 -12.76 2.95 -10.61
CA GLU A 29 -12.51 3.81 -11.78
C GLU A 29 -11.57 3.19 -12.84
N GLY A 30 -10.97 2.03 -12.55
CA GLY A 30 -10.07 1.34 -13.48
C GLY A 30 -8.79 2.12 -13.83
N ARG A 31 -8.37 3.08 -12.98
CA ARG A 31 -7.20 3.93 -13.24
C ARG A 31 -5.90 3.12 -13.20
N LYS A 32 -4.92 3.54 -14.00
CA LYS A 32 -3.60 2.89 -14.07
C LYS A 32 -2.89 2.99 -12.71
N LEU A 33 -2.44 1.84 -12.17
CA LEU A 33 -1.70 1.73 -10.91
C LEU A 33 -0.55 2.73 -10.77
N LYS A 34 0.21 2.96 -11.83
CA LYS A 34 1.35 3.88 -11.83
C LYS A 34 0.92 5.33 -11.59
N THR A 35 -0.22 5.74 -12.14
CA THR A 35 -0.78 7.08 -11.99
C THR A 35 -1.25 7.30 -10.55
N VAL A 36 -2.05 6.37 -10.03
CA VAL A 36 -2.57 6.40 -8.66
C VAL A 36 -1.44 6.37 -7.62
N ALA A 37 -0.45 5.51 -7.84
CA ALA A 37 0.73 5.42 -6.98
C ALA A 37 1.51 6.74 -6.93
N ARG A 38 1.66 7.42 -8.07
CA ARG A 38 2.36 8.71 -8.14
C ARG A 38 1.57 9.83 -7.43
N GLU A 39 0.26 9.90 -7.65
CA GLU A 39 -0.62 10.91 -7.04
C GLU A 39 -0.67 10.82 -5.52
N LEU A 40 -0.65 9.58 -5.00
CA LEU A 40 -0.74 9.32 -3.56
C LEU A 40 0.63 9.16 -2.91
N GLU A 41 1.71 9.38 -3.66
CA GLU A 41 3.10 9.18 -3.22
C GLU A 41 3.37 7.77 -2.62
N ILE A 42 2.63 6.77 -3.11
CA ILE A 42 2.78 5.37 -2.70
C ILE A 42 3.75 4.66 -3.64
N CYS A 43 4.56 3.76 -3.11
CA CYS A 43 5.34 2.85 -3.96
C CYS A 43 4.40 1.96 -4.80
N GLN A 44 4.55 2.00 -6.12
CA GLN A 44 3.75 1.22 -7.07
C GLN A 44 3.69 -0.27 -6.71
N THR A 45 4.81 -0.87 -6.30
CA THR A 45 4.87 -2.29 -5.95
C THR A 45 4.04 -2.63 -4.71
N THR A 46 3.95 -1.70 -3.75
CA THR A 46 3.11 -1.84 -2.55
C THR A 46 1.63 -1.81 -2.93
N LEU A 47 1.22 -0.84 -3.75
CA LEU A 47 -0.16 -0.74 -4.23
C LEU A 47 -0.56 -1.97 -5.04
N GLN A 48 0.28 -2.42 -5.97
CA GLN A 48 0.02 -3.63 -6.77
C GLN A 48 -0.16 -4.89 -5.90
N ARG A 49 0.69 -5.09 -4.88
CA ARG A 49 0.56 -6.23 -3.96
C ARG A 49 -0.73 -6.16 -3.16
N TYR A 50 -1.12 -4.96 -2.73
CA TYR A 50 -2.35 -4.74 -1.98
C TYR A 50 -3.58 -5.09 -2.82
N VAL A 51 -3.70 -4.53 -4.02
CA VAL A 51 -4.78 -4.81 -4.98
C VAL A 51 -4.87 -6.30 -5.28
N LYS A 52 -3.72 -6.97 -5.50
CA LYS A 52 -3.68 -8.41 -5.75
C LYS A 52 -4.24 -9.23 -4.58
N LYS A 53 -3.97 -8.82 -3.33
CA LYS A 53 -4.52 -9.49 -2.14
C LYS A 53 -6.04 -9.33 -2.07
N ILE A 54 -6.56 -8.11 -2.27
CA ILE A 54 -8.00 -7.83 -2.28
C ILE A 54 -8.70 -8.65 -3.36
N ARG A 55 -8.19 -8.64 -4.60
CA ARG A 55 -8.74 -9.44 -5.70
C ARG A 55 -8.74 -10.95 -5.44
N SER A 56 -7.80 -11.44 -4.64
CA SER A 56 -7.74 -12.85 -4.23
C SER A 56 -8.66 -13.22 -3.05
N GLY A 57 -9.51 -12.28 -2.60
CA GLY A 57 -10.40 -12.49 -1.44
C GLY A 57 -9.67 -12.55 -0.10
N ARG A 58 -8.40 -12.13 -0.05
CA ARG A 58 -7.59 -12.11 1.17
C ARG A 58 -7.65 -10.75 1.83
N THR A 59 -7.68 -10.73 3.16
CA THR A 59 -7.54 -9.49 3.94
C THR A 59 -6.20 -8.83 3.64
N ALA A 60 -6.24 -7.67 2.99
CA ALA A 60 -5.05 -6.93 2.62
C ALA A 60 -4.54 -6.10 3.81
N THR A 61 -3.45 -6.54 4.41
CA THR A 61 -2.71 -5.78 5.43
C THR A 61 -1.49 -5.08 4.84
N VAL A 62 -1.22 -3.90 5.38
CA VAL A 62 -0.04 -3.06 5.10
C VAL A 62 0.84 -3.05 6.34
N GLY A 63 2.16 -2.98 6.17
CA GLY A 63 3.13 -2.98 7.28
C GLY A 63 3.78 -4.33 7.55
N TYR A 64 4.53 -4.42 8.65
CA TYR A 64 5.18 -5.65 9.08
C TYR A 64 4.17 -6.59 9.75
N ARG A 65 4.33 -7.90 9.56
CA ARG A 65 3.58 -8.91 10.32
C ARG A 65 3.89 -8.69 11.79
N SER A 66 2.88 -8.39 12.61
CA SER A 66 3.05 -8.42 14.07
C SER A 66 3.50 -9.83 14.42
N ARG A 67 4.65 -9.94 15.10
CA ARG A 67 5.02 -11.18 15.76
C ARG A 67 4.14 -11.26 17.01
N VAL A 68 3.04 -11.99 16.89
CA VAL A 68 2.33 -12.55 18.05
C VAL A 68 3.04 -13.85 18.39
#